data_AF-A0A034WRW7-F1
#
_entry.id   AF-A0A034WRW7-F1
#
_cell.length_a   1.000
_cell.length_b   1.000
_cell.length_c   1.000
_cell.angle_alpha   90.00
_cell.angle_beta   90.00
_cell.angle_gamma   90.00
#
_symmetry.space_group_name_H-M   'P 1'
#
loop_
_entity.id
_entity.type
_entity.pdbx_description
1 polymer ?
#
loop_
_entity_poly.entity_id
_entity_poly.type
_entity_poly.pdbx_seq_one_letter_code
_entity_poly.pdbx_strand_id
1 'polypeptide(L)'
;SLRLDSKDIPWHAVFCTLGFLCLMSEGLMAYYRGNACTQVCQRPEKARLHWVLQLCGSIIGLIGIVIKMCLEEVHFHTRHGIIGLATMVILFISLLSGLSSLYAAELKGRLQPRFNKTLHNIIGLITFTLAMLSMYYSFETQLFNDYSLDASTYMDFRFLLEIITIIIFVLTAYGPMWCLFYSRL
;
A
#
# COMPACT_ATOMS: atom_id res chain seq x y z
N SER A 1 28.10 -18.57 -16.13
CA SER A 1 27.51 -17.61 -15.17
C SER A 1 26.08 -17.33 -15.58
N LEU A 2 25.08 -17.75 -14.80
CA LEU A 2 23.69 -17.30 -15.01
C LEU A 2 23.64 -15.78 -14.72
N ARG A 3 23.69 -14.95 -15.75
CA ARG A 3 23.25 -13.56 -15.67
C ARG A 3 21.81 -13.56 -16.18
N LEU A 4 20.86 -13.40 -15.27
CA LEU A 4 19.49 -13.06 -15.64
C LEU A 4 19.51 -11.67 -16.27
N ASP A 5 18.79 -11.49 -17.37
CA ASP A 5 18.63 -10.17 -17.96
C ASP A 5 17.80 -9.31 -16.98
N SER A 6 18.04 -8.00 -16.92
CA SER A 6 17.38 -7.13 -15.93
C SER A 6 15.85 -7.11 -16.10
N LYS A 7 15.37 -7.45 -17.31
CA LYS A 7 13.95 -7.63 -17.64
C LYS A 7 13.32 -8.89 -17.05
N ASP A 8 14.14 -9.89 -16.71
CA ASP A 8 13.69 -11.18 -16.16
C ASP A 8 13.59 -11.15 -14.63
N ILE A 9 14.16 -10.12 -14.00
CA ILE A 9 14.05 -9.93 -12.55
C ILE A 9 12.72 -9.22 -12.25
N PRO A 10 11.86 -9.77 -11.38
CA PRO A 10 10.55 -9.19 -11.06
C PRO A 10 10.68 -7.99 -10.10
N TRP A 11 11.53 -7.01 -10.43
CA TRP A 11 11.79 -5.80 -9.62
C TRP A 11 10.51 -5.05 -9.29
N HIS A 12 9.59 -4.97 -10.25
CA HIS A 12 8.26 -4.40 -10.02
C HIS A 12 7.56 -5.06 -8.83
N ALA A 13 7.49 -6.40 -8.83
CA ALA A 13 6.82 -7.15 -7.78
C ALA A 13 7.54 -6.95 -6.44
N VAL A 14 8.86 -7.08 -6.41
CA VAL A 14 9.67 -6.91 -5.18
C VAL A 14 9.46 -5.52 -4.56
N PHE A 15 9.56 -4.46 -5.35
CA PHE A 15 9.42 -3.09 -4.85
C PHE A 15 7.98 -2.75 -4.48
N CYS A 16 6.98 -3.18 -5.26
CA CYS A 16 5.58 -2.98 -4.91
C CYS A 16 5.18 -3.76 -3.64
N THR A 17 5.66 -4.98 -3.44
CA THR A 17 5.43 -5.74 -2.21
C THR A 17 6.11 -5.07 -1.03
N LEU A 18 7.40 -4.74 -1.11
CA LEU A 18 8.10 -4.06 -0.02
C LEU A 18 7.46 -2.70 0.32
N GLY A 19 7.14 -1.91 -0.69
CA GLY A 19 6.59 -0.58 -0.53
C GLY A 19 5.14 -0.58 -0.04
N PHE A 20 4.23 -1.15 -0.83
CA PHE A 20 2.79 -1.07 -0.59
C PHE A 20 2.27 -2.13 0.39
N LEU A 21 2.78 -3.37 0.33
CA LEU A 21 2.30 -4.42 1.23
C LEU A 21 3.00 -4.35 2.60
N CYS A 22 4.32 -4.21 2.65
CA CYS A 22 5.04 -4.24 3.93
C CYS A 22 5.05 -2.87 4.62
N LEU A 23 5.68 -1.86 4.01
CA LEU A 23 5.91 -0.58 4.68
C LEU A 23 4.63 0.23 4.90
N MET A 24 3.76 0.34 3.89
CA MET A 24 2.49 1.06 4.06
C MET A 24 1.59 0.37 5.10
N SER A 25 1.52 -0.96 5.13
CA SER A 25 0.72 -1.68 6.15
C SER A 25 1.23 -1.40 7.56
N GLU A 26 2.54 -1.50 7.79
CA GLU A 26 3.13 -1.16 9.09
C GLU A 26 2.90 0.31 9.47
N GLY A 27 2.97 1.22 8.50
CA GLY A 27 2.63 2.62 8.72
C GLY A 27 1.17 2.83 9.13
N LEU A 28 0.22 2.09 8.57
CA LEU A 28 -1.19 2.11 9.00
C LEU A 28 -1.35 1.50 10.40
N MET A 29 -0.69 0.38 10.67
CA MET A 29 -0.71 -0.29 11.97
C MET A 29 0.01 0.48 13.07
N ALA A 30 0.81 1.50 12.76
CA ALA A 30 1.53 2.29 13.76
C ALA A 30 0.61 2.89 14.84
N TYR A 31 -0.64 3.19 14.48
CA TYR A 31 -1.66 3.72 15.41
C TYR A 31 -2.49 2.65 16.12
N TYR A 32 -2.39 1.37 15.71
CA TYR A 32 -3.10 0.28 16.36
C TYR A 32 -2.56 0.07 17.78
N ARG A 33 -3.47 0.03 18.77
CA ARG A 33 -3.08 -0.06 20.19
C ARG A 33 -2.44 -1.40 20.54
N GLY A 34 -2.83 -2.48 19.87
CA GLY A 34 -2.26 -3.81 20.05
C GLY A 34 -1.03 -4.09 19.20
N ASN A 35 -0.48 -3.09 18.48
CA ASN A 35 0.73 -3.31 17.70
C ASN A 35 1.92 -3.43 18.66
N ALA A 36 2.51 -4.62 18.74
CA ALA A 36 3.63 -4.91 19.62
C ALA A 36 4.82 -3.97 19.41
N CYS A 37 5.05 -3.52 18.17
CA CYS A 37 6.17 -2.64 17.81
C CYS A 37 5.96 -1.18 18.23
N THR A 38 4.70 -0.72 18.34
CA THR A 38 4.40 0.69 18.67
C THR A 38 3.63 0.85 19.97
N GLN A 39 3.34 -0.21 20.71
CA GLN A 39 2.54 -0.18 21.94
C GLN A 39 3.12 0.80 23.00
N VAL A 40 4.45 0.88 23.09
CA VAL A 40 5.17 1.76 24.02
C VAL A 40 5.34 3.20 23.51
N CYS A 41 5.11 3.44 22.22
CA CYS A 41 5.32 4.75 21.62
C CYS A 41 4.21 5.74 21.98
N GLN A 42 4.59 6.99 22.21
CA GLN A 42 3.66 8.10 22.39
C GLN A 42 3.01 8.52 21.05
N ARG A 43 1.91 9.28 21.13
CA ARG A 43 1.19 9.78 19.94
C ARG A 43 2.06 10.51 18.90
N PRO A 44 2.97 11.44 19.25
CA PRO A 44 3.82 12.09 18.24
C PRO A 44 4.81 11.12 17.57
N GLU A 45 5.30 10.12 18.31
CA GLU A 45 6.22 9.11 17.76
C GLU A 45 5.49 8.19 16.78
N LYS A 46 4.26 7.77 17.11
CA LYS A 46 3.38 7.02 16.21
C LYS A 46 3.08 7.81 14.94
N ALA A 47 2.84 9.11 15.06
CA ALA A 47 2.65 9.99 13.91
C ALA A 47 3.90 10.05 13.03
N ARG A 48 5.09 10.17 13.64
CA ARG A 48 6.36 10.15 12.91
C ARG A 48 6.59 8.84 12.18
N LEU A 49 6.41 7.71 12.86
CA LEU A 49 6.54 6.38 12.25
C LEU A 49 5.56 6.22 11.09
N HIS A 50 4.29 6.62 11.27
CA HIS A 50 3.28 6.55 10.24
C HIS A 50 3.71 7.27 8.96
N TRP A 51 3.98 8.58 9.04
CA TRP A 51 4.26 9.35 7.82
C TRP A 51 5.60 8.95 7.17
N VAL A 52 6.61 8.57 7.95
CA VAL A 52 7.89 8.07 7.41
C VAL A 52 7.68 6.77 6.65
N LEU A 53 6.98 5.81 7.24
CA LEU A 53 6.70 4.52 6.60
C LEU A 53 5.81 4.69 5.36
N GLN A 54 4.81 5.57 5.39
CA GLN A 54 4.00 5.88 4.22
C GLN A 54 4.86 6.50 3.10
N LEU A 55 5.73 7.46 3.42
CA LEU A 55 6.58 8.12 2.42
C LEU A 55 7.60 7.16 1.81
N CYS A 56 8.33 6.40 2.64
CA CYS A 56 9.29 5.41 2.17
C CYS A 56 8.60 4.30 1.35
N GLY A 57 7.48 3.78 1.85
CA GLY A 57 6.69 2.75 1.16
C GLY A 57 6.18 3.24 -0.19
N SER A 58 5.69 4.48 -0.25
CA SER A 58 5.23 5.11 -1.49
C SER A 58 6.35 5.28 -2.50
N ILE A 59 7.52 5.78 -2.08
CA ILE A 59 8.67 5.98 -2.98
C ILE A 59 9.13 4.64 -3.56
N ILE A 60 9.31 3.63 -2.71
CA ILE A 60 9.76 2.29 -3.13
C ILE A 60 8.73 1.67 -4.08
N GLY A 61 7.44 1.70 -3.74
CA GLY A 61 6.39 1.15 -4.60
C GLY A 61 6.27 1.89 -5.94
N LEU A 62 6.37 3.22 -5.95
CA LEU A 62 6.39 4.02 -7.18
C LEU A 62 7.59 3.70 -8.07
N ILE A 63 8.77 3.48 -7.50
CA ILE A 63 9.93 2.99 -8.26
C ILE A 63 9.61 1.66 -8.95
N GLY A 64 8.96 0.73 -8.25
CA GLY A 64 8.49 -0.54 -8.81
C GLY A 64 7.52 -0.35 -9.98
N ILE A 65 6.55 0.56 -9.86
CA ILE A 65 5.62 0.92 -10.94
C ILE A 65 6.35 1.50 -12.14
N VAL A 66 7.25 2.49 -11.92
CA VAL A 66 8.01 3.14 -13.00
C VAL A 66 8.86 2.13 -13.76
N ILE A 67 9.54 1.22 -13.06
CA ILE A 67 10.32 0.15 -13.70
C ILE A 67 9.43 -0.67 -14.65
N LYS A 68 8.22 -1.07 -14.20
CA LYS A 68 7.29 -1.82 -15.04
C LYS A 68 6.81 -1.02 -16.24
N MET A 69 6.50 0.26 -16.06
CA MET A 69 6.10 1.16 -17.15
C MET A 69 7.23 1.40 -18.17
N CYS A 70 8.50 1.33 -17.77
CA CYS A 70 9.61 1.48 -18.71
C CYS A 70 9.95 0.19 -19.48
N LEU A 71 9.60 -0.97 -18.93
CA LEU A 71 9.98 -2.29 -19.49
C LEU A 71 8.85 -2.98 -20.26
N GLU A 72 7.60 -2.54 -20.09
CA GLU A 72 6.44 -3.15 -20.74
C GLU A 72 6.07 -2.41 -22.03
N GLU A 73 5.79 -3.14 -23.10
CA GLU A 73 5.42 -2.54 -24.39
C GLU A 73 3.91 -2.20 -24.47
N VAL A 74 3.07 -2.97 -23.76
CA VAL A 74 1.61 -2.82 -23.77
C VAL A 74 1.12 -2.54 -22.35
N HIS A 75 0.77 -1.30 -22.06
CA HIS A 75 0.37 -0.88 -20.72
C HIS A 75 -1.12 -1.08 -20.44
N PHE A 76 -1.45 -1.26 -19.16
CA PHE A 76 -2.81 -1.13 -18.60
C PHE A 76 -3.90 -1.99 -19.27
N HIS A 77 -3.53 -3.14 -19.81
CA HIS A 77 -4.47 -4.08 -20.44
C HIS A 77 -4.98 -5.17 -19.47
N THR A 78 -4.36 -5.30 -18.29
CA THR A 78 -4.75 -6.24 -17.24
C THR A 78 -5.54 -5.55 -16.12
N ARG A 79 -6.36 -6.32 -15.39
CA ARG A 79 -7.05 -5.85 -14.18
C ARG A 79 -6.04 -5.28 -13.16
N HIS A 80 -4.94 -5.99 -12.94
CA HIS A 80 -3.83 -5.55 -12.09
C HIS A 80 -3.28 -4.18 -12.52
N GLY A 81 -2.99 -4.00 -13.82
CA GLY A 81 -2.43 -2.76 -14.35
C GLY A 81 -3.39 -1.57 -14.24
N ILE A 82 -4.68 -1.74 -14.55
CA ILE A 82 -5.69 -0.68 -14.46
C ILE A 82 -5.87 -0.23 -13.00
N ILE A 83 -6.00 -1.19 -12.08
CA ILE A 83 -6.16 -0.88 -10.64
C ILE A 83 -4.87 -0.30 -10.07
N GLY A 84 -3.70 -0.76 -10.52
CA GLY A 84 -2.40 -0.20 -10.16
C GLY A 84 -2.25 1.26 -10.58
N LEU A 85 -2.70 1.63 -11.79
CA LEU A 85 -2.72 3.02 -12.25
C LEU A 85 -3.65 3.89 -11.40
N ALA A 86 -4.87 3.40 -11.13
CA ALA A 86 -5.81 4.10 -10.25
C ALA A 86 -5.21 4.28 -8.84
N THR A 87 -4.55 3.25 -8.30
CA THR A 87 -3.83 3.31 -7.02
C THR A 87 -2.77 4.40 -7.04
N MET A 88 -1.95 4.47 -8.09
CA MET A 88 -0.91 5.49 -8.24
C MET A 88 -1.47 6.92 -8.20
N VAL A 89 -2.57 7.18 -8.92
CA VAL A 89 -3.22 8.50 -8.95
C VAL A 89 -3.77 8.85 -7.56
N ILE A 90 -4.50 7.94 -6.93
CA ILE A 90 -5.08 8.17 -5.60
C ILE A 90 -3.98 8.28 -4.53
N LEU A 91 -2.85 7.58 -4.68
CA LEU A 91 -1.70 7.69 -3.80
C LEU A 91 -1.12 9.11 -3.77
N PHE A 92 -1.00 9.78 -4.92
CA PHE A 92 -0.56 11.19 -4.93
C PHE A 92 -1.52 12.08 -4.15
N ILE A 93 -2.83 11.88 -4.31
CA ILE A 93 -3.86 12.61 -3.54
C ILE A 93 -3.72 12.30 -2.04
N SER A 94 -3.48 11.04 -1.69
CA SER A 94 -3.28 10.57 -0.31
C SER A 94 -2.07 11.21 0.35
N LEU A 95 -0.93 11.30 -0.36
CA LEU A 95 0.29 11.93 0.13
C LEU A 95 0.09 13.44 0.36
N LEU A 96 -0.58 14.14 -0.57
CA LEU A 96 -0.91 15.56 -0.41
C LEU A 96 -1.88 15.78 0.76
N SER A 97 -2.88 14.90 0.90
CA SER A 97 -3.79 14.90 2.05
C SER A 97 -3.07 14.63 3.37
N GLY A 98 -2.08 13.72 3.37
CA GLY A 98 -1.23 13.43 4.53
C GLY A 98 -0.37 14.63 4.93
N LEU A 99 0.20 15.34 3.95
CA LEU A 99 0.95 16.56 4.19
C LEU A 99 0.04 17.65 4.80
N SER A 100 -1.17 17.83 4.25
CA SER A 100 -2.18 18.73 4.80
C SER A 100 -2.55 18.35 6.25
N SER A 101 -2.72 17.06 6.53
CA SER A 101 -3.04 16.53 7.87
C SER A 101 -1.91 16.74 8.88
N LEU A 102 -0.65 16.62 8.43
CA LEU A 102 0.54 16.85 9.25
C LEU A 102 0.64 18.31 9.73
N TYR A 103 0.33 19.26 8.85
CA TYR A 103 0.31 20.71 9.14
C TYR A 103 -1.10 21.23 9.46
N ALA A 104 -1.96 20.39 10.05
CA ALA A 104 -3.35 20.76 10.32
C ALA A 104 -3.47 21.90 11.36
N ALA A 105 -2.50 22.09 12.24
CA ALA A 105 -2.53 23.16 13.24
C ALA A 105 -2.31 24.54 12.60
N GLU A 106 -1.45 24.60 11.59
CA GLU A 106 -1.12 25.76 10.77
C GLU A 106 -2.26 26.09 9.81
N LEU A 107 -2.95 25.06 9.30
CA LEU A 107 -4.06 25.19 8.35
C LEU A 107 -5.44 25.42 9.00
N LYS A 108 -5.51 25.50 10.33
CA LYS A 108 -6.78 25.61 11.08
C LYS A 108 -7.67 26.78 10.66
N GLY A 109 -7.09 27.84 10.08
CA GLY A 109 -7.82 29.00 9.58
C GLY A 109 -8.52 28.77 8.23
N ARG A 110 -8.16 27.71 7.50
CA ARG A 110 -8.77 27.34 6.20
C ARG A 110 -9.60 26.06 6.28
N LEU A 111 -9.15 25.09 7.08
CA LEU A 111 -9.79 23.78 7.16
C LEU A 111 -9.76 23.27 8.59
N GLN A 112 -10.90 22.80 9.09
CA GLN A 112 -10.99 22.32 10.46
C GLN A 112 -10.08 21.08 10.62
N PRO A 113 -9.18 21.05 11.63
CA PRO A 113 -8.20 19.97 11.78
C PRO A 113 -8.83 18.58 11.88
N ARG A 114 -10.02 18.47 12.50
CA ARG A 114 -10.79 17.22 12.57
C ARG A 114 -11.22 16.74 11.20
N PHE A 115 -11.88 17.62 10.43
CA PHE A 115 -12.32 17.30 9.08
C PHE A 115 -11.15 16.91 8.16
N ASN A 116 -10.02 17.62 8.26
CA ASN A 116 -8.80 17.30 7.50
C ASN A 116 -8.32 15.86 7.76
N LYS A 117 -8.24 15.49 9.04
CA LYS A 117 -7.76 14.17 9.47
C LYS A 117 -8.73 13.06 9.08
N THR A 118 -10.04 13.32 9.12
CA THR A 118 -11.05 12.37 8.65
C THR A 118 -10.97 12.16 7.15
N LEU A 119 -10.85 13.23 6.36
CA LEU A 119 -10.66 13.12 4.90
C LEU A 119 -9.38 12.36 4.56
N HIS A 120 -8.27 12.66 5.24
CA HIS A 120 -7.02 11.93 5.06
C HIS A 120 -7.15 10.44 5.36
N ASN A 121 -7.86 10.09 6.43
CA ASN A 121 -8.12 8.69 6.78
C ASN A 121 -8.93 7.98 5.68
N ILE A 122 -10.00 8.61 5.17
CA ILE A 122 -10.83 8.03 4.09
C ILE A 122 -10.00 7.85 2.81
N ILE A 123 -9.27 8.87 2.38
CA ILE A 123 -8.44 8.81 1.16
C ILE A 123 -7.32 7.77 1.33
N GLY A 124 -6.68 7.73 2.50
CA GLY A 124 -5.66 6.74 2.84
C GLY A 124 -6.19 5.31 2.78
N LEU A 125 -7.38 5.07 3.33
CA LEU A 125 -8.03 3.75 3.30
C LEU A 125 -8.42 3.34 1.88
N ILE A 126 -8.94 4.25 1.06
CA ILE A 126 -9.22 3.99 -0.37
C ILE A 126 -7.92 3.63 -1.10
N THR A 127 -6.85 4.40 -0.87
CA THR A 127 -5.52 4.15 -1.46
C THR A 127 -5.02 2.75 -1.13
N PHE A 128 -5.04 2.40 0.17
CA PHE A 128 -4.57 1.11 0.63
C PHE A 128 -5.45 -0.04 0.11
N THR A 129 -6.77 0.16 0.04
CA THR A 129 -7.69 -0.83 -0.54
C THR A 129 -7.39 -1.09 -2.01
N LEU A 130 -7.16 -0.05 -2.81
CA LEU A 130 -6.79 -0.20 -4.22
C LEU A 130 -5.43 -0.88 -4.38
N ALA A 131 -4.45 -0.55 -3.53
CA ALA A 131 -3.14 -1.23 -3.52
C ALA A 131 -3.26 -2.72 -3.22
N MET A 132 -4.05 -3.09 -2.21
CA MET A 132 -4.31 -4.49 -1.85
C MET A 132 -5.10 -5.23 -2.92
N LEU A 133 -6.06 -4.57 -3.57
CA LEU A 133 -6.80 -5.14 -4.70
C LEU A 133 -5.89 -5.35 -5.92
N SER A 134 -5.00 -4.40 -6.22
CA SER A 134 -3.99 -4.57 -7.26
C SER A 134 -3.03 -5.73 -6.93
N MET A 135 -2.60 -5.86 -5.67
CA MET A 135 -1.77 -6.97 -5.20
C MET A 135 -2.47 -8.32 -5.35
N TYR A 136 -3.76 -8.41 -4.98
CA TYR A 136 -4.57 -9.61 -5.19
C TYR A 136 -4.59 -10.03 -6.67
N TYR A 137 -4.88 -9.10 -7.58
CA TYR A 137 -4.91 -9.40 -9.01
C TYR A 137 -3.52 -9.64 -9.62
N SER A 138 -2.43 -9.26 -8.94
CA SER A 138 -1.08 -9.52 -9.43
C SER A 138 -0.79 -11.02 -9.56
N PHE A 139 -1.39 -11.84 -8.70
CA PHE A 139 -1.27 -13.30 -8.73
C PHE A 139 -2.08 -13.97 -9.85
N GLU A 140 -2.97 -13.23 -10.53
CA GLU A 140 -3.68 -13.71 -11.72
C GLU A 140 -2.93 -13.43 -13.03
N THR A 141 -1.81 -12.68 -12.97
CA THR A 141 -1.08 -12.28 -14.17
C THR A 141 -0.31 -13.45 -14.78
N GLN A 142 -0.17 -13.45 -16.11
CA GLN A 142 0.63 -14.45 -16.82
C GLN A 142 2.07 -14.49 -16.30
N LEU A 143 2.65 -13.32 -16.00
CA LEU A 143 3.98 -13.23 -15.41
C LEU A 143 4.10 -14.04 -14.11
N PHE A 144 3.12 -13.94 -13.21
CA PHE A 144 3.14 -14.72 -11.97
C PHE A 144 2.99 -16.23 -12.23
N ASN A 145 2.18 -16.61 -13.22
CA ASN A 145 2.05 -18.00 -13.65
C ASN A 145 3.37 -18.55 -14.20
N ASP A 146 4.03 -17.83 -15.10
CA ASP A 146 5.26 -18.25 -15.78
C ASP A 146 6.43 -18.46 -14.81
N TYR A 147 6.50 -17.69 -13.73
CA TYR A 147 7.55 -17.79 -12.70
C TYR A 147 7.19 -18.69 -11.51
N SER A 148 5.98 -19.25 -11.46
CA SER A 148 5.59 -20.16 -10.39
C SER A 148 6.17 -21.56 -10.61
N LEU A 149 6.78 -22.13 -9.57
CA LEU A 149 7.46 -23.43 -9.63
C LEU A 149 6.40 -24.54 -9.71
N ASP A 150 6.29 -25.16 -10.89
CA ASP A 150 5.45 -26.31 -11.23
C ASP A 150 3.93 -26.06 -11.31
N ALA A 151 3.32 -26.50 -12.44
CA ALA A 151 1.91 -26.29 -12.75
C ALA A 151 0.96 -26.98 -11.75
N SER A 152 1.44 -28.04 -11.09
CA SER A 152 0.66 -28.80 -10.11
C SER A 152 0.45 -28.05 -8.78
N THR A 153 1.38 -27.18 -8.39
CA THR A 153 1.34 -26.45 -7.10
C THR A 153 1.06 -24.95 -7.25
N TYR A 154 1.05 -24.43 -8.49
CA TYR A 154 0.71 -23.04 -8.79
C TYR A 154 -0.61 -22.58 -8.15
N MET A 155 -1.68 -23.37 -8.29
CA MET A 155 -3.00 -22.97 -7.80
C MET A 155 -3.02 -22.84 -6.28
N ASP A 156 -2.41 -23.79 -5.56
CA ASP A 156 -2.33 -23.77 -4.10
C ASP A 156 -1.49 -22.58 -3.61
N PHE A 157 -0.35 -22.32 -4.27
CA PHE A 157 0.51 -21.19 -3.93
C PHE A 157 -0.17 -19.85 -4.19
N ARG A 158 -0.87 -19.72 -5.33
CA ARG A 158 -1.66 -18.53 -5.65
C ARG A 158 -2.74 -18.26 -4.60
N PHE A 159 -3.56 -19.27 -4.27
CA PHE A 159 -4.61 -19.12 -3.26
C PHE A 159 -4.04 -18.73 -1.90
N LEU A 160 -2.91 -19.32 -1.51
CA LEU A 160 -2.22 -18.96 -0.27
C LEU A 160 -1.86 -17.46 -0.25
N LEU A 161 -1.26 -16.93 -1.32
CA LEU A 161 -0.89 -15.52 -1.38
C LEU A 161 -2.10 -14.58 -1.43
N GLU A 162 -3.17 -14.94 -2.14
CA GLU A 162 -4.43 -14.21 -2.15
C GLU A 162 -5.05 -14.14 -0.74
N ILE A 163 -5.10 -15.27 -0.03
CA ILE A 163 -5.60 -15.34 1.36
C ILE A 163 -4.74 -14.50 2.30
N ILE A 164 -3.41 -14.62 2.23
CA ILE A 164 -2.49 -13.81 3.03
C ILE A 164 -2.72 -12.32 2.77
N THR A 165 -2.89 -11.92 1.51
CA THR A 165 -3.17 -10.53 1.11
C THR A 165 -4.47 -10.03 1.73
N ILE A 166 -5.53 -10.84 1.70
CA ILE A 166 -6.82 -10.50 2.33
C ILE A 166 -6.67 -10.37 3.85
N ILE A 167 -5.96 -11.29 4.51
CA ILE A 167 -5.71 -11.23 5.95
C ILE A 167 -4.96 -9.95 6.34
N ILE A 168 -3.87 -9.62 5.63
CA ILE A 168 -3.10 -8.39 5.84
C ILE A 168 -4.01 -7.17 5.68
N PHE A 169 -4.84 -7.14 4.63
CA PHE A 169 -5.78 -6.04 4.41
C PHE A 169 -6.74 -5.88 5.60
N VAL A 170 -7.41 -6.95 6.03
CA VAL A 170 -8.40 -6.90 7.11
C VAL A 170 -7.77 -6.45 8.43
N LEU A 171 -6.62 -7.01 8.80
CA LEU A 171 -5.91 -6.64 10.03
C LEU A 171 -5.45 -5.17 10.01
N THR A 172 -4.91 -4.73 8.87
CA THR A 172 -4.40 -3.36 8.70
C THR A 172 -5.52 -2.32 8.66
N ALA A 173 -6.64 -2.63 7.98
CA ALA A 173 -7.77 -1.73 7.81
C ALA A 173 -8.61 -1.56 9.09
N TYR A 174 -8.56 -2.53 10.02
CA TYR A 174 -9.34 -2.50 11.26
C TYR A 174 -9.15 -1.21 12.07
N GLY A 175 -7.90 -0.77 12.28
CA GLY A 175 -7.59 0.44 13.05
C GLY A 175 -8.15 1.73 12.41
N PRO A 176 -7.83 2.01 11.14
CA PRO A 176 -8.41 3.13 10.38
C PRO A 176 -9.94 3.14 10.36
N MET A 177 -10.57 1.98 10.15
CA MET A 177 -12.04 1.81 10.16
C MET A 177 -12.64 2.10 11.52
N TRP A 178 -12.06 1.54 12.59
CA TRP A 178 -12.47 1.83 13.96
C TRP A 178 -12.42 3.33 14.26
N CYS A 179 -11.38 4.00 13.76
CA CYS A 179 -11.22 5.44 13.92
C CYS A 179 -12.35 6.25 13.24
N LEU A 180 -12.84 5.79 12.08
CA LEU A 180 -13.93 6.45 11.35
C LEU A 180 -15.31 6.24 12.01
N PHE A 181 -15.61 5.02 12.46
CA PHE A 181 -16.97 4.67 12.91
C PHE A 181 -17.18 4.84 14.41
N TYR A 182 -16.16 4.60 15.23
CA TYR A 182 -16.33 4.46 16.68
C TYR A 182 -15.56 5.47 17.51
N SER A 183 -14.45 6.00 16.99
CA SER A 183 -13.74 7.08 17.69
C SER A 183 -14.38 8.42 17.35
N ARG A 184 -14.93 9.13 18.34
CA ARG A 184 -15.22 10.56 18.19
C ARG A 184 -13.88 11.30 18.05
N LEU A 185 -13.41 11.49 16.82
CA LEU A 185 -12.26 12.35 16.48
C LEU A 185 -12.57 13.83 16.75
#